data_AF-A0A1Z9X3C8-F1
#
_entry.id   AF-A0A1Z9X3C8-F1
#
_cell.length_a   1.000
_cell.length_b   1.000
_cell.length_c   1.000
_cell.angle_alpha   90.00
_cell.angle_beta   90.00
_cell.angle_gamma   90.00
#
_symmetry.space_group_name_H-M   'P 1'
#
loop_
_entity.id
_entity.type
_entity.pdbx_description
1 polymer ?
#
loop_
_entity_poly.entity_id
_entity_poly.type
_entity_poly.pdbx_seq_one_letter_code
_entity_poly.pdbx_strand_id
1 'polypeptide(L)'
;MDEFVKAGIQLLKQYRRNQDFHRSEPIEFSSVGAATYMSWVAYPSAKHKNRRERFFQAMLSGAIREYGKLKGDLSKRERLMHALGVDSLLSWRDIDSAITGKGQKIGGGTGKIIDRFHSYHAFMSYDNALERQLSVSFYDVLSKISTVYESVGSSISDEETRLDHLKRDFREGRPVLHLTGGLVESHSAKGWCNEFGQLNQGVKPAIFDWRWLSQAIDVSQLILGMQLLEYESESKNGKKLRRHAFNPSEVVDIYFGGDGSISGP
;
A
#
# COMPACT_ATOMS: atom_id res chain seq x y z
N MET A 1 -19.41 13.24 13.54
CA MET A 1 -18.53 12.35 12.74
C MET A 1 -18.40 12.85 11.30
N ASP A 2 -19.50 13.25 10.64
CA ASP A 2 -19.52 13.75 9.24
C ASP A 2 -18.72 15.06 8.99
N GLU A 3 -18.72 16.01 9.93
CA GLU A 3 -17.99 17.28 9.75
C GLU A 3 -16.47 17.12 9.69
N PHE A 4 -15.89 16.27 10.55
CA PHE A 4 -14.45 15.98 10.53
C PHE A 4 -14.04 15.26 9.25
N VAL A 5 -14.86 14.32 8.77
CA VAL A 5 -14.62 13.64 7.49
C VAL A 5 -14.61 14.65 6.34
N LYS A 6 -15.62 15.55 6.29
CA LYS A 6 -15.67 16.61 5.28
C LYS A 6 -14.45 17.54 5.36
N ALA A 7 -14.08 17.98 6.55
CA ALA A 7 -12.91 18.83 6.77
C ALA A 7 -11.61 18.14 6.32
N GLY A 8 -11.43 16.86 6.64
CA GLY A 8 -10.25 16.08 6.24
C GLY A 8 -10.16 15.90 4.73
N ILE A 9 -11.27 15.62 4.05
CA ILE A 9 -11.31 15.52 2.58
C ILE A 9 -11.05 16.89 1.92
N GLN A 10 -11.57 17.99 2.49
CA GLN A 10 -11.26 19.34 1.99
C GLN A 10 -9.77 19.66 2.15
N LEU A 11 -9.18 19.32 3.29
CA LEU A 11 -7.77 19.53 3.56
C LEU A 11 -6.89 18.73 2.60
N LEU A 12 -7.23 17.46 2.36
CA LEU A 12 -6.55 16.63 1.36
C LEU A 12 -6.58 17.27 -0.04
N LYS A 13 -7.74 17.81 -0.47
CA LYS A 13 -7.84 18.54 -1.74
C LYS A 13 -6.96 19.79 -1.77
N GLN A 14 -6.88 20.52 -0.66
CA GLN A 14 -6.00 21.69 -0.54
C GLN A 14 -4.52 21.31 -0.67
N TYR A 15 -4.06 20.32 0.10
CA TYR A 15 -2.67 19.83 0.04
C TYR A 15 -2.29 19.35 -1.36
N ARG A 16 -3.20 18.65 -2.05
CA ARG A 16 -2.98 18.22 -3.43
C ARG A 16 -2.86 19.41 -4.39
N ARG A 17 -3.72 20.42 -4.27
CA ARG A 17 -3.68 21.64 -5.12
C ARG A 17 -2.41 22.45 -4.92
N ASN A 18 -1.97 22.54 -3.67
CA ASN A 18 -0.77 23.28 -3.28
C ASN A 18 0.54 22.51 -3.56
N GLN A 19 0.46 21.23 -3.93
CA GLN A 19 1.61 20.33 -4.10
C GLN A 19 2.43 20.16 -2.81
N ASP A 20 1.73 20.13 -1.66
CA ASP A 20 2.35 19.99 -0.33
C ASP A 20 2.77 18.54 -0.01
N PHE A 21 2.30 17.57 -0.81
CA PHE A 21 2.71 16.18 -0.71
C PHE A 21 4.05 15.93 -1.40
N HIS A 22 4.78 14.89 -0.98
CA HIS A 22 5.97 14.45 -1.72
C HIS A 22 5.61 14.15 -3.18
N ARG A 23 4.48 13.48 -3.36
CA ARG A 23 4.02 13.04 -4.67
C ARG A 23 2.51 12.84 -4.68
N SER A 24 1.85 13.24 -5.77
CA SER A 24 0.42 13.02 -6.02
C SER A 24 0.23 12.43 -7.41
N GLU A 25 -0.25 11.20 -7.50
CA GLU A 25 -0.31 10.46 -8.76
C GLU A 25 -1.75 10.09 -9.15
N PRO A 26 -2.23 10.60 -10.30
CA PRO A 26 -3.49 10.14 -10.86
C PRO A 26 -3.32 8.74 -11.42
N ILE A 27 -4.32 7.90 -11.20
CA ILE A 27 -4.42 6.56 -11.78
C ILE A 27 -5.77 6.33 -12.44
N GLU A 28 -5.84 5.32 -13.29
CA GLU A 28 -7.08 4.90 -13.94
C GLU A 28 -7.75 3.76 -13.19
N PHE A 29 -9.06 3.61 -13.36
CA PHE A 29 -9.81 2.45 -12.83
C PHE A 29 -9.61 1.21 -13.72
N SER A 30 -8.42 0.62 -13.67
CA SER A 30 -8.00 -0.50 -14.53
C SER A 30 -6.97 -1.41 -13.83
N SER A 31 -6.61 -2.53 -14.46
CA SER A 31 -5.46 -3.35 -14.02
C SER A 31 -4.16 -2.55 -13.93
N VAL A 32 -3.99 -1.52 -14.78
CA VAL A 32 -2.82 -0.63 -14.76
C VAL A 32 -2.84 0.24 -13.51
N GLY A 33 -3.99 0.82 -13.17
CA GLY A 33 -4.15 1.56 -11.92
C GLY A 33 -3.93 0.68 -10.69
N ALA A 34 -4.47 -0.54 -10.67
CA ALA A 34 -4.26 -1.50 -9.59
C ALA A 34 -2.76 -1.84 -9.42
N ALA A 35 -2.06 -2.13 -10.53
CA ALA A 35 -0.62 -2.38 -10.50
C ALA A 35 0.17 -1.15 -10.01
N THR A 36 -0.23 0.05 -10.44
CA THR A 36 0.40 1.31 -10.01
C THR A 36 0.26 1.48 -8.50
N TYR A 37 -0.97 1.37 -7.99
CA TYR A 37 -1.28 1.48 -6.56
C TYR A 37 -0.46 0.49 -5.72
N MET A 38 -0.48 -0.79 -6.08
CA MET A 38 0.23 -1.84 -5.34
C MET A 38 1.75 -1.65 -5.39
N SER A 39 2.29 -1.18 -6.53
CA SER A 39 3.73 -0.91 -6.65
C SER A 39 4.20 0.23 -5.74
N TRP A 40 3.38 1.26 -5.56
CA TRP A 40 3.64 2.36 -4.64
C TRP A 40 3.59 1.94 -3.18
N VAL A 41 2.60 1.14 -2.80
CA VAL A 41 2.52 0.55 -1.46
C VAL A 41 3.79 -0.25 -1.15
N ALA A 42 4.23 -1.10 -2.08
CA ALA A 42 5.44 -1.91 -1.90
C ALA A 42 6.72 -1.06 -1.78
N TYR A 43 6.89 -0.08 -2.67
CA TYR A 43 8.14 0.67 -2.83
C TYR A 43 7.89 2.19 -2.92
N PRO A 44 7.56 2.85 -1.79
CA PRO A 44 7.21 4.27 -1.80
C PRO A 44 8.41 5.20 -1.99
N SER A 45 9.59 4.79 -1.54
CA SER A 45 10.79 5.64 -1.60
C SER A 45 11.28 5.89 -3.02
N ALA A 46 11.75 7.10 -3.30
CA ALA A 46 12.48 7.43 -4.53
C ALA A 46 13.71 6.52 -4.74
N LYS A 47 14.38 6.09 -3.66
CA LYS A 47 15.53 5.15 -3.71
C LYS A 47 15.17 3.79 -4.30
N HIS A 48 13.89 3.43 -4.31
CA HIS A 48 13.40 2.15 -4.82
C HIS A 48 12.62 2.29 -6.14
N LYS A 49 12.77 3.41 -6.87
CA LYS A 49 12.11 3.64 -8.16
C LYS A 49 12.24 2.45 -9.12
N ASN A 50 13.46 1.95 -9.34
CA ASN A 50 13.68 0.83 -10.25
C ASN A 50 12.99 -0.47 -9.77
N ARG A 51 12.90 -0.71 -8.45
CA ARG A 51 12.19 -1.88 -7.91
C ARG A 51 10.68 -1.72 -8.07
N ARG A 52 10.16 -0.51 -7.86
CA ARG A 52 8.76 -0.15 -8.10
C ARG A 52 8.35 -0.41 -9.54
N GLU A 53 9.14 0.10 -10.50
CA GLU A 53 8.90 -0.08 -11.94
C GLU A 53 8.97 -1.55 -12.34
N ARG A 54 9.97 -2.31 -11.86
CA ARG A 54 10.06 -3.75 -12.12
C ARG A 54 8.86 -4.51 -11.57
N PHE A 55 8.40 -4.18 -10.36
CA PHE A 55 7.25 -4.86 -9.77
C PHE A 55 5.94 -4.54 -10.50
N PHE A 56 5.73 -3.28 -10.87
CA PHE A 56 4.63 -2.84 -11.73
C PHE A 56 4.62 -3.63 -13.05
N GLN A 57 5.76 -3.66 -13.75
CA GLN A 57 5.90 -4.39 -15.02
C GLN A 57 5.68 -5.89 -14.83
N ALA A 58 6.19 -6.49 -13.76
CA ALA A 58 6.00 -7.91 -13.46
C ALA A 58 4.54 -8.28 -13.22
N MET A 59 3.77 -7.44 -12.55
CA MET A 59 2.32 -7.64 -12.35
C MET A 59 1.54 -7.60 -13.66
N LEU A 60 1.80 -6.59 -14.51
CA LEU A 60 1.16 -6.50 -15.83
C LEU A 60 1.56 -7.66 -16.74
N SER A 61 2.84 -8.02 -16.73
CA SER A 61 3.39 -9.15 -17.46
C SER A 61 2.70 -10.48 -17.10
N GLY A 62 2.53 -10.75 -15.80
CA GLY A 62 1.79 -11.91 -15.30
C GLY A 62 0.32 -11.90 -15.75
N ALA A 63 -0.32 -10.73 -15.75
CA ALA A 63 -1.71 -10.59 -16.16
C ALA A 63 -1.91 -10.86 -17.66
N ILE A 64 -1.08 -10.25 -18.51
CA ILE A 64 -1.10 -10.43 -19.97
C ILE A 64 -0.84 -11.89 -20.32
N ARG A 65 0.12 -12.54 -19.64
CA ARG A 65 0.46 -13.95 -19.91
C ARG A 65 -0.74 -14.88 -19.70
N GLU A 66 -1.48 -14.73 -18.59
CA GLU A 66 -2.64 -15.57 -18.33
C GLU A 66 -3.82 -15.23 -19.23
N TYR A 67 -4.02 -13.95 -19.56
CA TYR A 67 -5.06 -13.55 -20.51
C TYR A 67 -4.86 -14.22 -21.89
N GLY A 68 -3.61 -14.24 -22.38
CA GLY A 68 -3.26 -14.92 -23.62
C GLY A 68 -3.42 -16.44 -23.56
N LYS A 69 -3.17 -17.07 -22.40
CA LYS A 69 -3.39 -18.51 -22.20
C LYS A 69 -4.87 -18.88 -22.15
N LEU A 70 -5.69 -18.11 -21.43
CA LEU A 70 -7.11 -18.41 -21.21
C LEU A 70 -7.94 -18.26 -22.48
N LYS A 71 -7.56 -17.36 -23.39
CA LYS A 71 -8.33 -17.06 -24.61
C LYS A 71 -7.71 -17.57 -25.90
N GLY A 72 -6.48 -18.11 -25.86
CA GLY A 72 -5.77 -18.57 -27.06
C GLY A 72 -5.41 -17.47 -28.07
N ASP A 73 -5.63 -16.19 -27.73
CA ASP A 73 -5.46 -15.04 -28.64
C ASP A 73 -4.06 -14.42 -28.47
N LEU A 74 -3.09 -14.98 -29.20
CA LEU A 74 -1.69 -14.55 -29.16
C LEU A 74 -1.48 -13.14 -29.75
N SER A 75 -2.25 -12.76 -30.77
CA SER A 75 -2.16 -11.43 -31.40
C SER A 75 -2.68 -10.31 -30.48
N LYS A 76 -3.72 -10.57 -29.68
CA LYS A 76 -4.13 -9.63 -28.63
C LYS A 76 -3.11 -9.53 -27.50
N ARG A 77 -2.44 -10.64 -27.15
CA ARG A 77 -1.35 -10.63 -26.16
C ARG A 77 -0.21 -9.72 -26.61
N GLU A 78 0.26 -9.83 -27.85
CA GLU A 78 1.34 -8.99 -28.39
C GLU A 78 0.94 -7.50 -28.45
N ARG A 79 -0.29 -7.21 -28.88
CA ARG A 79 -0.82 -5.83 -28.85
C ARG A 79 -0.85 -5.25 -27.43
N LEU A 80 -1.25 -6.04 -26.44
CA LEU A 80 -1.26 -5.62 -25.03
C LEU A 80 0.16 -5.40 -24.49
N MET A 81 1.11 -6.27 -24.84
CA MET A 81 2.52 -6.08 -24.47
C MET A 81 3.08 -4.77 -25.04
N HIS A 82 2.84 -4.51 -26.32
CA HIS A 82 3.27 -3.28 -26.98
C HIS A 82 2.60 -2.04 -26.38
N ALA A 83 1.28 -2.07 -26.17
CA ALA A 83 0.52 -0.94 -25.62
C ALA A 83 0.92 -0.58 -24.18
N LEU A 84 1.32 -1.57 -23.38
CA LEU A 84 1.68 -1.39 -21.97
C LEU A 84 3.20 -1.32 -21.73
N GLY A 85 4.02 -1.41 -22.79
CA GLY A 85 5.48 -1.39 -22.69
C GLY A 85 6.06 -2.56 -21.90
N VAL A 86 5.49 -3.76 -22.04
CA VAL A 86 5.93 -4.97 -21.33
C VAL A 86 6.92 -5.75 -22.19
N ASP A 87 8.20 -5.71 -21.82
CA ASP A 87 9.29 -6.30 -22.62
C ASP A 87 9.37 -7.83 -22.55
N SER A 88 8.84 -8.45 -21.49
CA SER A 88 8.92 -9.90 -21.29
C SER A 88 7.73 -10.45 -20.50
N LEU A 89 7.34 -11.69 -20.80
CA LEU A 89 6.24 -12.40 -20.12
C LEU A 89 6.77 -13.26 -18.97
N LEU A 90 6.40 -12.89 -17.75
CA LEU A 90 6.76 -13.57 -16.52
C LEU A 90 5.61 -14.47 -16.06
N SER A 91 5.94 -15.54 -15.33
CA SER A 91 4.92 -16.26 -14.56
C SER A 91 4.59 -15.50 -13.29
N TRP A 92 3.38 -15.68 -12.77
CA TRP A 92 3.02 -15.21 -11.44
C TRP A 92 3.96 -15.72 -10.34
N ARG A 93 4.60 -16.89 -10.54
CA ARG A 93 5.57 -17.47 -9.59
C ARG A 93 6.91 -16.71 -9.59
N ASP A 94 7.19 -15.98 -10.67
CA ASP A 94 8.48 -15.32 -10.90
C ASP A 94 8.43 -13.80 -10.70
N ILE A 95 7.27 -13.23 -10.36
CA ILE A 95 7.11 -11.76 -10.22
C ILE A 95 8.05 -11.19 -9.16
N ASP A 96 8.27 -11.91 -8.05
CA ASP A 96 9.16 -11.46 -6.99
C ASP A 96 10.63 -11.64 -7.37
N SER A 97 10.95 -12.74 -8.04
CA SER A 97 12.30 -13.02 -8.55
C SER A 97 12.74 -12.04 -9.64
N ALA A 98 11.80 -11.40 -10.35
CA ALA A 98 12.09 -10.32 -11.29
C ALA A 98 12.62 -9.04 -10.60
N ILE A 99 12.36 -8.88 -9.30
CA ILE A 99 12.74 -7.69 -8.54
C ILE A 99 14.08 -7.90 -7.82
N THR A 100 14.28 -9.08 -7.24
CA THR A 100 15.39 -9.47 -6.37
C THR A 100 16.55 -10.15 -7.11
N GLY A 101 16.32 -10.65 -8.33
CA GLY A 101 17.26 -11.47 -9.09
C GLY A 101 16.87 -12.95 -9.05
N LYS A 102 17.09 -13.66 -10.17
CA LYS A 102 16.70 -15.07 -10.40
C LYS A 102 17.16 -15.96 -9.24
N GLY A 103 16.26 -16.31 -8.32
CA GLY A 103 16.50 -17.25 -7.22
C GLY A 103 16.25 -16.71 -5.80
N GLN A 104 16.21 -15.40 -5.59
CA GLN A 104 15.88 -14.84 -4.27
C GLN A 104 14.40 -14.39 -4.24
N LYS A 105 13.66 -14.69 -3.17
CA LYS A 105 12.29 -14.15 -2.96
C LYS A 105 12.23 -13.07 -1.87
N ILE A 106 13.25 -13.03 -1.03
CA ILE A 106 13.37 -12.06 0.06
C ILE A 106 13.57 -10.66 -0.53
N GLY A 107 12.70 -9.72 -0.15
CA GLY A 107 12.70 -8.35 -0.69
C GLY A 107 11.92 -8.16 -1.99
N GLY A 108 11.19 -9.19 -2.45
CA GLY A 108 10.22 -9.10 -3.56
C GLY A 108 9.03 -8.19 -3.24
N GLY A 109 8.25 -7.86 -4.26
CA GLY A 109 7.15 -6.90 -4.16
C GLY A 109 5.98 -7.43 -3.35
N THR A 110 5.65 -8.71 -3.49
CA THR A 110 4.61 -9.36 -2.66
C THR A 110 5.03 -9.40 -1.20
N GLY A 111 6.28 -9.78 -0.93
CA GLY A 111 6.86 -9.75 0.42
C GLY A 111 6.79 -8.35 1.03
N LYS A 112 7.15 -7.32 0.24
CA LYS A 112 7.04 -5.93 0.70
C LYS A 112 5.61 -5.50 0.98
N ILE A 113 4.61 -5.94 0.21
CA ILE A 113 3.20 -5.68 0.55
C ILE A 113 2.83 -6.33 1.88
N ILE A 114 3.27 -7.57 2.12
CA ILE A 114 3.04 -8.26 3.40
C ILE A 114 3.69 -7.49 4.56
N ASP A 115 4.92 -7.01 4.38
CA ASP A 115 5.60 -6.16 5.38
C ASP A 115 4.80 -4.88 5.68
N ARG A 116 4.12 -4.30 4.67
CA ARG A 116 3.24 -3.14 4.86
C ARG A 116 1.96 -3.50 5.60
N PHE A 117 1.30 -4.60 5.24
CA PHE A 117 0.14 -5.12 5.98
C PHE A 117 0.48 -5.33 7.46
N HIS A 118 1.65 -5.93 7.72
CA HIS A 118 2.16 -6.11 9.06
C HIS A 118 2.32 -4.76 9.79
N SER A 119 3.01 -3.81 9.17
CA SER A 119 3.22 -2.47 9.73
C SER A 119 1.91 -1.73 10.00
N TYR A 120 0.91 -1.87 9.12
CA TYR A 120 -0.41 -1.26 9.28
C TYR A 120 -1.21 -1.90 10.41
N HIS A 121 -1.23 -3.23 10.54
CA HIS A 121 -1.92 -3.90 11.66
C HIS A 121 -1.30 -3.56 13.01
N ALA A 122 0.03 -3.48 13.07
CA ALA A 122 0.73 -3.02 14.27
C ALA A 122 0.32 -1.59 14.65
N PHE A 123 0.25 -0.69 13.67
CA PHE A 123 -0.21 0.68 13.85
C PHE A 123 -1.65 0.75 14.36
N MET A 124 -2.60 0.09 13.68
CA MET A 124 -4.00 0.09 14.07
C MET A 124 -4.24 -0.53 15.44
N SER A 125 -3.52 -1.61 15.77
CA SER A 125 -3.62 -2.25 17.08
C SER A 125 -3.14 -1.32 18.20
N TYR A 126 -2.11 -0.51 17.93
CA TYR A 126 -1.61 0.45 18.89
C TYR A 126 -2.56 1.62 19.07
N ASP A 127 -3.08 2.18 17.98
CA ASP A 127 -4.06 3.26 18.03
C ASP A 127 -5.34 2.83 18.77
N ASN A 128 -5.85 1.62 18.50
CA ASN A 128 -6.99 1.05 19.21
C ASN A 128 -6.72 0.86 20.72
N ALA A 129 -5.49 0.52 21.09
CA ALA A 129 -5.12 0.36 22.49
C ALA A 129 -5.06 1.71 23.23
N LEU A 130 -4.56 2.75 22.56
CA LEU A 130 -4.56 4.12 23.08
C LEU A 130 -5.99 4.65 23.26
N GLU A 131 -6.87 4.42 22.28
CA GLU A 131 -8.28 4.83 22.37
C GLU A 131 -8.99 4.17 23.56
N ARG A 132 -8.69 2.90 23.81
CA ARG A 132 -9.24 2.12 24.94
C ARG A 132 -8.55 2.42 26.28
N GLN A 133 -7.62 3.38 26.33
CA GLN A 133 -6.83 3.73 27.51
C GLN A 133 -6.12 2.51 28.14
N LEU A 134 -5.74 1.54 27.31
CA LEU A 134 -5.01 0.38 27.77
C LEU A 134 -3.57 0.78 28.05
N SER A 135 -3.07 0.41 29.23
CA SER A 135 -1.67 0.59 29.63
C SER A 135 -0.76 -0.42 28.93
N VAL A 136 -0.77 -0.45 27.61
CA VAL A 136 0.13 -1.27 26.78
C VAL A 136 1.16 -0.39 26.10
N SER A 137 2.42 -0.81 26.16
CA SER A 137 3.45 -0.14 25.39
C SER A 137 3.30 -0.45 23.90
N PHE A 138 3.84 0.41 23.05
CA PHE A 138 3.95 0.11 21.62
C PHE A 138 4.69 -1.22 21.41
N TYR A 139 5.67 -1.53 22.26
CA TYR A 139 6.43 -2.79 22.23
C TYR A 139 5.56 -4.03 22.45
N ASP A 140 4.63 -3.99 23.41
CA ASP A 140 3.73 -5.13 23.70
C ASP A 140 2.79 -5.41 22.52
N VAL A 141 2.29 -4.35 21.89
CA VAL A 141 1.44 -4.47 20.69
C VAL A 141 2.23 -5.04 19.52
N LEU A 142 3.46 -4.55 19.30
CA LEU A 142 4.33 -5.01 18.22
C LEU A 142 4.72 -6.48 18.39
N SER A 143 5.06 -6.92 19.60
CA SER A 143 5.43 -8.31 19.90
C SER A 143 4.26 -9.25 19.58
N LYS A 144 3.05 -8.89 20.02
CA LYS A 144 1.82 -9.67 19.75
C LYS A 144 1.50 -9.78 18.25
N ILE A 145 1.58 -8.69 17.50
CA ILE A 145 1.27 -8.70 16.06
C ILE A 145 2.36 -9.43 15.26
N SER A 146 3.63 -9.28 15.65
CA SER A 146 4.75 -9.97 14.98
C SER A 146 4.61 -11.48 15.04
N THR A 147 4.20 -12.03 16.19
CA THR A 147 3.95 -13.48 16.33
C THR A 147 2.85 -14.00 15.41
N VAL A 148 1.86 -13.18 15.06
CA VAL A 148 0.78 -13.57 14.13
C VAL A 148 1.29 -13.64 12.69
N TYR A 149 2.27 -12.81 12.32
CA TYR A 149 2.89 -12.78 10.98
C TYR A 149 4.04 -13.76 10.78
N GLU A 150 4.58 -14.34 11.87
CA GLU A 150 5.56 -15.42 11.77
C GLU A 150 4.86 -16.72 11.34
N SER A 151 5.30 -17.28 10.21
CA SER A 151 4.76 -18.54 9.72
C SER A 151 5.06 -19.71 10.66
N VAL A 152 4.15 -20.67 10.73
CA VAL A 152 4.40 -21.98 11.34
C VAL A 152 5.51 -22.67 10.53
N GLY A 153 6.76 -22.58 11.00
CA GLY A 153 7.92 -23.22 10.35
C GLY A 153 9.15 -22.34 10.14
N SER A 154 9.05 -21.02 10.37
CA SER A 154 10.24 -20.14 10.45
C SER A 154 10.86 -20.23 11.86
N SER A 155 12.20 -20.27 11.93
CA SER A 155 12.90 -20.07 13.21
C SER A 155 12.44 -18.73 13.79
N ILE A 156 11.79 -18.75 14.95
CA ILE A 156 11.34 -17.55 15.65
C ILE A 156 12.59 -16.67 15.83
N SER A 157 12.63 -15.55 15.10
CA SER A 157 13.69 -14.56 15.32
C SER A 157 13.59 -14.05 16.75
N ASP A 158 14.73 -13.72 17.36
CA ASP A 158 14.69 -13.11 18.68
C ASP A 158 13.86 -11.81 18.64
N GLU A 159 13.22 -11.49 19.76
CA GLU A 159 12.27 -10.38 19.85
C GLU A 159 12.86 -9.03 19.45
N GLU A 160 14.14 -8.79 19.75
CA GLU A 160 14.82 -7.55 19.44
C GLU A 160 15.02 -7.37 17.93
N THR A 161 15.48 -8.42 17.24
CA THR A 161 15.60 -8.44 15.78
C THR A 161 14.25 -8.21 15.09
N ARG A 162 13.16 -8.82 15.60
CA ARG A 162 11.80 -8.64 15.06
C ARG A 162 11.34 -7.19 15.18
N LEU A 163 11.53 -6.60 16.36
CA LEU A 163 11.15 -5.21 16.63
C LEU A 163 11.93 -4.23 15.76
N ASP A 164 13.23 -4.47 15.55
CA ASP A 164 14.05 -3.59 14.71
C ASP A 164 13.70 -3.68 13.24
N HIS A 165 13.40 -4.88 12.74
CA HIS A 165 12.85 -5.06 11.40
C HIS A 165 11.52 -4.31 11.23
N LEU A 166 10.59 -4.47 12.16
CA LEU A 166 9.29 -3.82 12.08
C LEU A 166 9.38 -2.29 12.22
N LYS A 167 10.26 -1.77 13.07
CA LYS A 167 10.55 -0.32 13.14
C LYS A 167 11.08 0.19 11.80
N ARG A 168 11.98 -0.55 11.14
CA ARG A 168 12.51 -0.19 9.82
C ARG A 168 11.41 -0.22 8.77
N ASP A 169 10.62 -1.29 8.71
CA ASP A 169 9.54 -1.43 7.73
C ASP A 169 8.43 -0.41 7.94
N PHE A 170 8.10 -0.07 9.19
CA PHE A 170 7.15 1.00 9.51
C PHE A 170 7.66 2.35 9.03
N ARG A 171 8.95 2.69 9.27
CA ARG A 171 9.56 3.92 8.77
C ARG A 171 9.55 3.99 7.24
N GLU A 172 9.85 2.88 6.57
CA GLU A 172 9.80 2.80 5.10
C GLU A 172 8.37 2.89 4.54
N GLY A 173 7.39 2.33 5.25
CA GLY A 173 5.99 2.27 4.84
C GLY A 173 5.17 3.51 5.23
N ARG A 174 5.65 4.33 6.16
CA ARG A 174 4.97 5.54 6.65
C ARG A 174 4.43 6.46 5.54
N PRO A 175 5.19 6.78 4.46
CA PRO A 175 4.70 7.56 3.33
C PRO A 175 3.39 7.08 2.69
N VAL A 176 3.11 5.79 2.81
CA VAL A 176 1.99 5.08 2.16
C VAL A 176 1.15 4.30 3.16
N LEU A 177 1.18 4.68 4.44
CA LEU A 177 0.38 4.00 5.47
C LEU A 177 -1.12 4.09 5.16
N HIS A 178 -1.58 5.25 4.69
CA HIS A 178 -2.96 5.47 4.23
C HIS A 178 -3.33 4.59 3.02
N LEU A 179 -2.42 4.43 2.04
CA LEU A 179 -2.60 3.51 0.92
C LEU A 179 -2.64 2.05 1.37
N THR A 180 -1.81 1.70 2.35
CA THR A 180 -1.80 0.35 2.95
C THR A 180 -3.13 0.05 3.61
N GLY A 181 -3.70 1.00 4.37
CA GLY A 181 -5.03 0.83 4.97
C GLY A 181 -6.13 0.61 3.93
N GLY A 182 -6.15 1.39 2.85
CA GLY A 182 -7.10 1.16 1.74
C GLY A 182 -6.93 -0.22 1.09
N LEU A 183 -5.69 -0.70 0.98
CA LEU A 183 -5.40 -2.03 0.44
C LEU A 183 -5.92 -3.14 1.37
N VAL A 184 -5.66 -3.04 2.67
CA VAL A 184 -6.10 -4.01 3.69
C VAL A 184 -7.62 -4.12 3.75
N GLU A 185 -8.33 -2.99 3.83
CA GLU A 185 -9.80 -2.98 3.94
C GLU A 185 -10.46 -3.53 2.67
N SER A 186 -9.99 -3.09 1.50
CA SER A 186 -10.55 -3.56 0.22
C SER A 186 -10.27 -5.04 -0.05
N HIS A 187 -9.08 -5.55 0.31
CA HIS A 187 -8.73 -6.96 0.14
C HIS A 187 -9.47 -7.85 1.14
N SER A 188 -9.69 -7.37 2.37
CA SER A 188 -10.51 -8.07 3.36
C SER A 188 -11.96 -8.21 2.88
N ALA A 189 -12.55 -7.13 2.33
CA ALA A 189 -13.90 -7.17 1.76
C ALA A 189 -14.04 -8.14 0.56
N LYS A 190 -12.94 -8.41 -0.15
CA LYS A 190 -12.87 -9.36 -1.26
C LYS A 190 -12.62 -10.82 -0.82
N GLY A 191 -12.39 -11.06 0.47
CA GLY A 191 -12.00 -12.38 0.99
C GLY A 191 -10.59 -12.81 0.57
N TRP A 192 -9.70 -11.85 0.28
CA TRP A 192 -8.30 -12.13 -0.09
C TRP A 192 -7.34 -12.09 1.10
N CYS A 193 -7.86 -11.72 2.27
CA CYS A 193 -7.19 -11.83 3.54
C CYS A 193 -7.67 -13.07 4.32
N ASN A 194 -6.83 -13.59 5.21
CA ASN A 194 -7.25 -14.59 6.21
C ASN A 194 -7.99 -13.94 7.38
N GLU A 195 -8.39 -14.73 8.38
CA GLU A 195 -9.10 -14.28 9.58
C GLU A 195 -8.32 -13.27 10.44
N PHE A 196 -6.99 -13.17 10.24
CA PHE A 196 -6.12 -12.20 10.89
C PHE A 196 -5.88 -10.94 10.03
N GLY A 197 -6.60 -10.81 8.91
CA GLY A 197 -6.46 -9.70 7.96
C GLY A 197 -5.22 -9.78 7.07
N GLN A 198 -4.44 -10.87 7.13
CA GLN A 198 -3.19 -11.02 6.40
C GLN A 198 -3.46 -11.43 4.95
N LEU A 199 -2.68 -10.89 4.03
CA LEU A 199 -2.77 -11.23 2.61
C LEU A 199 -2.56 -12.74 2.39
N ASN A 200 -3.59 -13.43 1.88
CA ASN A 200 -3.57 -14.89 1.67
C ASN A 200 -3.51 -15.26 0.18
N GLN A 201 -4.20 -14.50 -0.68
CA GLN A 201 -4.33 -14.84 -2.11
C GLN A 201 -3.25 -14.17 -3.00
N GLY A 202 -2.26 -13.50 -2.38
CA GLY A 202 -1.21 -12.75 -3.08
C GLY A 202 -1.75 -11.60 -3.94
N VAL A 203 -0.95 -11.14 -4.91
CA VAL A 203 -1.30 -9.98 -5.75
C VAL A 203 -2.06 -10.34 -7.04
N LYS A 204 -2.03 -11.61 -7.44
CA LYS A 204 -2.67 -12.09 -8.69
C LYS A 204 -4.16 -11.72 -8.79
N PRO A 205 -5.03 -12.05 -7.82
CA PRO A 205 -6.46 -11.76 -7.95
C PRO A 205 -6.74 -10.26 -7.99
N ALA A 206 -5.95 -9.45 -7.28
CA ALA A 206 -6.08 -8.00 -7.25
C ALA A 206 -5.85 -7.35 -8.63
N ILE A 207 -5.00 -7.93 -9.47
CA ILE A 207 -4.78 -7.39 -10.83
C ILE A 207 -5.88 -7.80 -11.81
N PHE A 208 -6.46 -9.01 -11.67
CA PHE A 208 -7.55 -9.47 -12.53
C PHE A 208 -8.91 -8.89 -12.15
N ASP A 209 -9.14 -8.63 -10.86
CA ASP A 209 -10.36 -8.00 -10.37
C ASP A 209 -10.04 -6.62 -9.77
N TRP A 210 -9.64 -5.65 -10.59
CA TRP A 210 -9.25 -4.30 -10.14
C TRP A 210 -10.39 -3.48 -9.52
N ARG A 211 -11.61 -4.02 -9.41
CA ARG A 211 -12.78 -3.30 -8.86
C ARG A 211 -12.62 -2.94 -7.39
N TRP A 212 -11.70 -3.57 -6.65
CA TRP A 212 -11.34 -3.17 -5.29
C TRP A 212 -10.73 -1.76 -5.20
N LEU A 213 -10.16 -1.26 -6.31
CA LEU A 213 -9.38 -0.03 -6.34
C LEU A 213 -10.17 1.22 -5.94
N SER A 214 -11.47 1.26 -6.28
CA SER A 214 -12.33 2.39 -5.89
C SER A 214 -12.45 2.48 -4.38
N GLN A 215 -12.81 1.37 -3.74
CA GLN A 215 -12.92 1.30 -2.29
C GLN A 215 -11.59 1.60 -1.61
N ALA A 216 -10.48 1.09 -2.15
CA ALA A 216 -9.16 1.37 -1.60
C ALA A 216 -8.83 2.88 -1.63
N ILE A 217 -9.08 3.55 -2.76
CA ILE A 217 -8.87 5.00 -2.85
C ILE A 217 -9.75 5.75 -1.86
N ASP A 218 -11.04 5.43 -1.75
CA ASP A 218 -11.96 6.12 -0.83
C ASP A 218 -11.48 6.00 0.62
N VAL A 219 -11.12 4.78 1.04
CA VAL A 219 -10.59 4.52 2.39
C VAL A 219 -9.26 5.23 2.60
N SER A 220 -8.35 5.20 1.62
CA SER A 220 -7.06 5.86 1.73
C SER A 220 -7.16 7.37 1.83
N GLN A 221 -8.07 7.99 1.08
CA GLN A 221 -8.34 9.42 1.17
C GLN A 221 -8.91 9.80 2.54
N LEU A 222 -9.81 8.97 3.09
CA LEU A 222 -10.34 9.17 4.43
C LEU A 222 -9.21 9.11 5.48
N ILE A 223 -8.38 8.06 5.45
CA ILE A 223 -7.26 7.90 6.39
C ILE A 223 -6.30 9.09 6.29
N LEU A 224 -5.90 9.47 5.07
CA LEU A 224 -4.99 10.58 4.85
C LEU A 224 -5.59 11.92 5.30
N GLY A 225 -6.87 12.17 5.02
CA GLY A 225 -7.58 13.37 5.47
C GLY A 225 -7.61 13.50 7.00
N MET A 226 -7.82 12.38 7.71
CA MET A 226 -7.76 12.37 9.17
C MET A 226 -6.34 12.61 9.70
N GLN A 227 -5.32 12.01 9.07
CA GLN A 227 -3.91 12.26 9.44
C GLN A 227 -3.51 13.72 9.25
N LEU A 228 -4.01 14.38 8.20
CA LEU A 228 -3.76 15.80 7.95
C LEU A 228 -4.42 16.71 8.99
N LEU A 229 -5.67 16.39 9.40
CA LEU A 229 -6.33 17.15 10.47
C LEU A 229 -5.56 17.07 11.78
N GLU A 230 -5.05 15.88 12.12
CA GLU A 230 -4.22 15.68 13.31
C GLU A 230 -2.92 16.48 13.21
N TYR A 231 -2.25 16.47 12.06
CA TYR A 231 -1.03 17.23 11.80
C TYR A 231 -1.22 18.74 11.94
N GLU A 232 -2.28 19.28 11.34
CA GLU A 232 -2.63 20.70 11.43
C GLU A 232 -3.00 21.10 12.86
N SER A 233 -3.71 20.22 13.58
CA SER A 233 -4.06 20.45 14.99
C SER A 233 -2.82 20.45 15.89
N GLU A 234 -1.87 19.53 15.67
CA GLU A 234 -0.59 19.51 16.41
C GLU A 234 0.21 20.79 16.14
N SER A 235 0.29 21.22 14.88
CA SER A 235 1.03 22.42 14.48
C SER A 235 0.46 23.71 15.09
N LYS A 236 -0.87 23.79 15.28
CA LYS A 236 -1.54 24.96 15.84
C LYS A 236 -1.64 24.95 17.37
N ASN A 237 -1.88 23.77 17.96
CA ASN A 237 -2.21 23.64 19.37
C ASN A 237 -1.10 23.00 20.21
N GLY A 238 0.01 22.57 19.59
CA GLY A 238 1.13 21.91 20.25
C GLY A 238 0.82 20.52 20.82
N LYS A 239 -0.38 19.99 20.56
CA LYS A 239 -0.86 18.72 21.12
C LYS A 239 -0.77 17.61 20.08
N LYS A 240 0.15 16.69 20.30
CA LYS A 240 0.30 15.47 19.51
C LYS A 240 -0.74 14.42 19.92
N LEU A 241 -1.69 14.14 19.03
CA LEU A 241 -2.77 13.16 19.30
C LEU A 241 -2.30 11.71 19.11
N ARG A 242 -1.42 11.45 18.15
CA ARG A 242 -0.81 10.13 17.92
C ARG A 242 0.69 10.24 17.85
N ARG A 243 1.41 9.26 18.41
CA ARG A 243 2.88 9.30 18.52
C ARG A 243 3.63 9.12 17.19
N HIS A 244 2.95 8.72 16.13
CA HIS A 244 3.58 8.52 14.83
C HIS A 244 4.02 9.86 14.22
N ALA A 245 5.23 9.89 13.65
CA ALA A 245 5.80 11.09 13.06
C ALA A 245 5.29 11.28 11.62
N PHE A 246 4.00 11.58 11.46
CA PHE A 246 3.40 11.90 10.17
C PHE A 246 3.94 13.23 9.64
N ASN A 247 4.25 13.28 8.35
CA ASN A 247 4.70 14.49 7.66
C ASN A 247 4.13 14.49 6.23
N PRO A 248 3.30 15.47 5.86
CA PRO A 248 2.75 15.59 4.51
C PRO A 248 3.81 15.61 3.41
N SER A 249 4.98 16.19 3.67
CA SER A 249 6.07 16.30 2.68
C SER A 249 6.73 14.97 2.32
N GLU A 250 6.35 13.86 2.99
CA GLU A 250 6.79 12.50 2.67
C GLU A 250 5.69 11.68 1.99
N VAL A 251 4.45 12.14 1.99
CA VAL A 251 3.27 11.37 1.56
C VAL A 251 3.26 11.15 0.06
N VAL A 252 2.98 9.91 -0.33
CA VAL A 252 2.60 9.56 -1.72
C VAL A 252 1.08 9.42 -1.76
N ASP A 253 0.42 10.40 -2.36
CA ASP A 253 -1.02 10.44 -2.60
C ASP A 253 -1.34 9.80 -3.95
N ILE A 254 -2.41 8.99 -3.99
CA ILE A 254 -2.93 8.34 -5.21
C ILE A 254 -4.42 8.61 -5.32
N TYR A 255 -4.87 9.00 -6.52
CA TYR A 255 -6.26 9.38 -6.77
C TYR A 255 -6.68 9.02 -8.19
N PHE A 256 -7.98 9.03 -8.50
CA PHE A 256 -8.44 8.83 -9.87
C PHE A 256 -8.24 10.09 -10.72
N GLY A 257 -7.59 9.94 -11.88
CA GLY A 257 -7.53 10.99 -12.89
C GLY A 257 -8.91 11.22 -13.50
N GLY A 258 -9.61 12.24 -13.03
CA GLY A 258 -11.00 12.52 -13.44
C GLY A 258 -11.76 13.46 -12.50
N ASP A 259 -11.30 13.62 -11.26
CA ASP A 259 -11.78 14.67 -10.37
C ASP A 259 -11.29 16.03 -10.87
N GLY A 260 -12.16 16.73 -11.60
CA GLY A 260 -11.89 18.02 -12.27
C GLY A 260 -11.44 19.16 -11.35
N SER A 261 -10.22 19.10 -10.85
CA SER A 261 -9.56 20.22 -10.18
C SER A 261 -8.11 20.42 -10.61
N ILE A 262 -7.81 20.21 -11.89
CA ILE A 262 -6.65 20.81 -12.55
C ILE A 262 -7.09 21.32 -13.92
N SER A 263 -7.93 22.34 -13.90
CA SER A 263 -7.94 23.39 -14.93
C SER A 263 -7.76 24.71 -14.18
N GLY A 264 -6.51 25.06 -13.95
CA GLY A 264 -6.10 26.42 -13.60
C GLY A 264 -5.76 27.20 -14.88
N PRO A 265 -5.94 28.54 -14.87
CA PRO A 265 -6.04 29.41 -16.03
C PRO A 265 -4.81 29.44 -16.95
#